data_AF-A0A7C2MGG1-F1
#
_entry.id   AF-A0A7C2MGG1-F1
#
_cell.length_a   1.000
_cell.length_b   1.000
_cell.length_c   1.000
_cell.angle_alpha   90.00
_cell.angle_beta   90.00
_cell.angle_gamma   90.00
#
_symmetry.space_group_name_H-M   'P 1'
#
loop_
_entity.id
_entity.type
_entity.pdbx_description
1 polymer ?
#
loop_
_entity_poly.entity_id
_entity_poly.type
_entity_poly.pdbx_seq_one_letter_code
_entity_poly.pdbx_strand_id
1 'polypeptide(L)'
;EVITADKEVWVDTMMKEELEMVKGEKAPYKTAGATFISFIVVGSVPLLSYAFADEDLTVNDPDLFLYSCLLTGVALAIVGSLKSIVNEKNILWGILETLTLGGLAALLAYFVGDLLEKLFI
;
A
#
# COMPACT_ATOMS: atom_id res chain seq x y z
N GLU A 1 46.50 -0.60 -3.25
CA GLU A 1 46.80 -1.88 -2.56
C GLU A 1 45.90 -2.21 -1.37
N VAL A 2 45.16 -1.27 -0.77
CA VAL A 2 44.38 -1.53 0.45
C VAL A 2 43.21 -2.51 0.24
N ILE A 3 42.48 -2.42 -0.89
CA ILE A 3 41.30 -3.27 -1.18
C ILE A 3 41.69 -4.67 -1.65
N THR A 4 42.79 -4.80 -2.42
CA THR A 4 43.26 -6.08 -2.99
C THR A 4 44.06 -6.92 -2.00
N ALA A 5 44.42 -6.35 -0.84
CA ALA A 5 45.13 -7.06 0.22
C ALA A 5 44.22 -8.07 0.95
N ASP A 6 42.91 -7.78 1.01
CA ASP A 6 41.91 -8.67 1.58
C ASP A 6 41.06 -9.27 0.46
N LYS A 7 41.12 -10.60 0.34
CA LYS A 7 40.43 -11.34 -0.72
C LYS A 7 38.91 -11.24 -0.60
N GLU A 8 38.36 -11.18 0.62
CA GLU A 8 36.91 -11.02 0.80
C GLU A 8 36.46 -9.63 0.39
N VAL A 9 37.19 -8.59 0.81
CA VAL A 9 36.87 -7.21 0.44
C VAL A 9 37.00 -6.99 -1.07
N TRP A 10 38.02 -7.58 -1.70
CA TRP A 10 38.21 -7.49 -3.14
C TRP A 10 37.08 -8.18 -3.92
N VAL A 11 36.66 -9.37 -3.50
CA VAL A 11 35.55 -10.10 -4.14
C VAL A 11 34.23 -9.37 -3.93
N ASP A 12 33.90 -8.93 -2.72
CA ASP A 12 32.67 -8.16 -2.46
C ASP A 12 32.66 -6.84 -3.27
N THR A 13 33.81 -6.20 -3.46
CA THR A 13 33.93 -5.00 -4.31
C THR A 13 33.68 -5.31 -5.79
N MET A 14 34.26 -6.36 -6.36
CA MET A 14 33.99 -6.76 -7.76
C MET A 14 32.52 -7.18 -7.95
N MET A 15 31.97 -7.94 -7.01
CA MET A 15 30.57 -8.37 -7.05
C MET A 15 29.61 -7.17 -7.03
N LYS A 16 29.92 -6.13 -6.26
CA LYS A 16 29.08 -4.95 -6.14
C LYS A 16 29.26 -3.96 -7.30
N GLU A 17 30.49 -3.62 -7.66
CA GLU A 17 30.81 -2.51 -8.58
C GLU A 17 30.94 -2.97 -10.04
N GLU A 18 31.37 -4.23 -10.31
CA GLU A 18 31.48 -4.75 -11.68
C GLU A 18 30.26 -5.57 -12.10
N LEU A 19 29.68 -6.34 -11.17
CA LEU A 19 28.55 -7.24 -11.46
C LEU A 19 27.20 -6.70 -11.00
N GLU A 20 27.18 -5.49 -10.40
CA GLU A 20 25.97 -4.83 -9.85
C GLU A 20 25.17 -5.72 -8.87
N MET A 21 25.82 -6.74 -8.30
CA MET A 21 25.19 -7.68 -7.37
C MET A 21 25.27 -7.12 -5.96
N VAL A 22 24.18 -6.47 -5.54
CA VAL A 22 24.00 -6.05 -4.16
C VAL A 22 23.59 -7.25 -3.31
N LYS A 23 24.32 -7.52 -2.22
CA LYS A 23 23.94 -8.52 -1.23
C LYS A 23 22.51 -8.22 -0.74
N GLY A 24 21.59 -9.15 -0.96
CA GLY A 24 20.24 -9.04 -0.44
C GLY A 24 20.23 -9.21 1.07
N GLU A 25 20.19 -8.11 1.83
CA GLU A 25 20.21 -8.15 3.30
C GLU A 25 18.89 -8.69 3.90
N LYS A 26 17.78 -8.62 3.14
CA LYS A 26 16.44 -8.97 3.65
C LYS A 26 16.02 -10.37 3.22
N ALA A 27 15.71 -11.20 4.22
CA ALA A 27 15.15 -12.53 3.99
C ALA A 27 13.80 -12.44 3.23
N PRO A 28 13.65 -13.07 2.06
CA PRO A 28 12.47 -12.91 1.20
C PRO A 28 11.14 -13.22 1.89
N TYR A 29 11.10 -14.27 2.70
CA TYR A 29 9.89 -14.68 3.44
C TYR A 29 9.44 -13.64 4.47
N LYS A 30 10.38 -12.89 5.08
CA LYS A 30 10.05 -11.83 6.04
C LYS A 30 9.40 -10.65 5.32
N THR A 31 9.96 -10.24 4.19
CA THR A 31 9.41 -9.16 3.36
C THR A 31 8.02 -9.53 2.84
N ALA A 32 7.85 -10.75 2.32
CA ALA A 32 6.56 -11.22 1.82
C ALA A 32 5.49 -11.25 2.95
N GLY A 33 5.84 -11.78 4.12
CA GLY A 33 4.93 -11.82 5.27
C GLY A 33 4.52 -10.42 5.75
N ALA A 34 5.47 -9.48 5.81
CA ALA A 34 5.18 -8.10 6.20
C ALA A 34 4.22 -7.41 5.21
N THR A 35 4.44 -7.55 3.91
CA THR A 35 3.56 -6.97 2.88
C THR A 35 2.17 -7.58 2.92
N PHE A 36 2.07 -8.91 3.03
CA PHE A 36 0.79 -9.63 3.07
C PHE A 36 -0.07 -9.21 4.26
N ILE A 37 0.51 -9.21 5.46
CA ILE A 37 -0.22 -8.81 6.68
C ILE A 37 -0.61 -7.34 6.60
N SER A 38 0.27 -6.46 6.12
CA SER A 38 -0.04 -5.04 5.95
C SER A 38 -1.21 -4.83 4.99
N PHE A 39 -1.25 -5.59 3.89
CA PHE A 39 -2.34 -5.52 2.92
C PHE A 39 -3.68 -5.97 3.51
N ILE A 40 -3.69 -7.06 4.28
CA ILE A 40 -4.90 -7.53 4.98
C ILE A 40 -5.38 -6.47 5.97
N VAL A 41 -4.50 -5.98 6.84
CA VAL A 41 -4.87 -5.04 7.89
C VAL A 41 -5.41 -3.75 7.29
N VAL A 42 -4.68 -3.11 6.38
CA VAL A 42 -5.11 -1.83 5.77
C VAL A 42 -6.30 -2.03 4.83
N GLY A 43 -6.30 -3.09 4.01
CA GLY A 43 -7.37 -3.38 3.06
C GLY A 43 -8.69 -3.79 3.72
N SER A 44 -8.64 -4.31 4.95
CA SER A 44 -9.85 -4.62 5.72
C SER A 44 -10.57 -3.38 6.27
N VAL A 45 -9.87 -2.26 6.46
CA VAL A 45 -10.41 -1.06 7.13
C VAL A 45 -11.73 -0.56 6.50
N PRO A 46 -11.85 -0.40 5.17
CA PRO A 46 -13.11 0.01 4.55
C PRO A 46 -14.22 -1.02 4.70
N LEU A 47 -13.87 -2.31 4.71
CA LEU A 47 -14.81 -3.43 4.80
C LEU A 47 -15.40 -3.56 6.20
N LEU A 48 -14.74 -3.03 7.23
CA LEU A 48 -15.26 -3.03 8.60
C LEU A 48 -16.63 -2.34 8.69
N SER A 49 -16.87 -1.29 7.88
CA SER A 49 -18.18 -0.63 7.83
C SER A 49 -19.31 -1.59 7.48
N TYR A 50 -19.08 -2.53 6.56
CA TYR A 50 -20.04 -3.55 6.15
C TYR A 50 -20.01 -4.78 7.07
N ALA A 51 -18.86 -5.10 7.67
CA ALA A 51 -18.74 -6.24 8.57
C ALA A 51 -19.45 -6.01 9.92
N PHE A 52 -19.51 -4.77 10.39
CA PHE A 52 -20.22 -4.37 11.62
C PHE A 52 -21.61 -3.80 11.36
N ALA A 53 -22.08 -3.88 10.11
CA ALA A 53 -23.45 -3.58 9.75
C ALA A 53 -24.36 -4.72 10.21
N ASP A 54 -24.65 -4.80 11.51
CA ASP A 54 -25.66 -5.73 12.03
C ASP A 54 -27.06 -5.31 11.55
N GLU A 55 -27.96 -6.28 11.35
CA GLU A 55 -29.36 -6.09 10.92
C GLU A 55 -30.17 -5.10 11.80
N ASP A 56 -29.70 -4.80 13.02
CA ASP A 56 -30.35 -3.90 13.99
C ASP A 56 -29.80 -2.45 13.97
N LEU A 57 -28.67 -2.19 13.29
CA LEU A 57 -28.17 -0.82 13.16
C LEU A 57 -29.01 -0.09 12.12
N THR A 58 -29.74 0.92 12.60
CA THR A 58 -30.63 1.82 11.86
C THR A 58 -29.86 2.76 10.91
N VAL A 59 -28.92 2.21 10.17
CA VAL A 59 -28.03 2.91 9.25
C VAL A 59 -28.47 2.49 7.86
N ASN A 60 -29.03 3.43 7.10
CA ASN A 60 -29.51 3.14 5.75
C ASN A 60 -28.30 2.85 4.84
N ASP A 61 -28.47 2.01 3.81
CA ASP A 61 -27.40 1.68 2.83
C ASP A 61 -26.54 2.87 2.34
N PRO A 62 -27.09 4.09 2.09
CA PRO A 62 -26.28 5.25 1.69
C PRO A 62 -25.26 5.68 2.74
N ASP A 63 -25.57 5.50 4.01
CA ASP A 63 -24.72 5.92 5.13
C ASP A 63 -23.53 4.97 5.28
N LEU A 64 -23.72 3.67 5.06
CA LEU A 64 -22.64 2.67 5.08
C LEU A 64 -21.57 2.93 4.02
N PHE A 65 -22.00 3.27 2.80
CA PHE A 65 -21.07 3.63 1.74
C PHE A 65 -20.22 4.86 2.11
N LEU A 66 -20.84 5.87 2.71
CA LEU A 66 -20.14 7.07 3.19
C LEU A 66 -19.12 6.72 4.29
N TYR A 67 -19.49 5.89 5.26
CA TYR A 67 -18.56 5.41 6.29
C TYR A 67 -17.37 4.64 5.68
N SER A 68 -17.63 3.76 4.70
CA SER A 68 -16.59 3.03 3.98
C SER A 68 -15.62 3.99 3.25
N CYS A 69 -16.15 5.03 2.60
CA CYS A 69 -15.36 6.04 1.91
C CYS A 69 -14.49 6.85 2.90
N LEU A 70 -15.04 7.23 4.05
CA LEU A 70 -14.31 7.98 5.07
C LEU A 70 -13.20 7.13 5.70
N LEU A 71 -13.49 5.86 6.02
CA LEU A 71 -12.51 4.90 6.52
C LEU A 71 -11.38 4.67 5.50
N THR A 72 -11.72 4.54 4.22
CA THR A 72 -10.73 4.44 3.13
C THR A 72 -9.86 5.69 3.06
N GLY A 73 -10.46 6.88 3.13
CA GLY A 73 -9.72 8.14 3.13
C GLY A 73 -8.74 8.26 4.29
N VAL A 74 -9.16 7.87 5.50
CA VAL A 74 -8.30 7.84 6.69
C VAL A 74 -7.17 6.82 6.51
N ALA A 75 -7.47 5.61 6.03
CA ALA A 75 -6.47 4.57 5.78
C ALA A 75 -5.40 5.03 4.76
N LEU A 76 -5.84 5.63 3.64
CA LEU A 76 -4.93 6.17 2.62
C LEU A 76 -4.11 7.37 3.13
N ALA A 77 -4.68 8.22 3.99
CA ALA A 77 -3.95 9.32 4.61
C ALA A 77 -2.86 8.81 5.57
N ILE A 78 -3.14 7.77 6.36
CA ILE A 78 -2.15 7.13 7.22
C ILE A 78 -1.02 6.52 6.38
N VAL A 79 -1.37 5.74 5.34
CA VAL A 79 -0.39 5.13 4.44
C VAL A 79 0.46 6.20 3.73
N GLY A 80 -0.17 7.26 3.22
CA GLY A 80 0.53 8.37 2.57
C GLY A 80 1.46 9.12 3.52
N SER A 81 1.08 9.27 4.79
CA SER A 81 1.93 9.86 5.82
C SER A 81 3.15 9.00 6.12
N LEU A 82 2.95 7.70 6.36
CA LEU A 82 4.03 6.74 6.62
C LEU A 82 4.99 6.64 5.43
N LYS A 83 4.46 6.55 4.21
CA LYS A 83 5.23 6.60 2.95
C LYS A 83 6.11 7.85 2.89
N SER A 84 5.56 9.00 3.26
CA SER A 84 6.29 10.27 3.19
C SER A 84 7.40 10.39 4.24
N ILE A 85 7.14 9.90 5.47
CA ILE A 85 8.14 9.85 6.55
C ILE A 85 9.33 8.97 6.14
N VAL A 86 9.07 7.77 5.62
CA VAL A 86 10.13 6.84 5.19
C VAL A 86 10.94 7.39 4.02
N ASN A 87 10.31 8.15 3.13
CA ASN A 87 10.96 8.74 1.96
C ASN A 87 11.54 10.14 2.22
N GLU A 88 11.52 10.64 3.46
CA GLU A 88 11.95 11.99 3.85
C GLU A 88 11.31 13.11 3.00
N LYS A 89 10.05 12.94 2.62
CA LYS A 89 9.28 13.92 1.84
C LYS A 89 8.26 14.66 2.73
N ASN A 90 7.67 15.72 2.18
CA ASN A 90 6.60 16.45 2.85
C ASN A 90 5.36 15.56 3.04
N ILE A 91 4.91 15.39 4.29
CA ILE A 91 3.78 14.54 4.68
C ILE A 91 2.50 14.92 3.95
N LEU A 92 2.18 16.21 3.85
CA LEU A 92 0.95 16.68 3.21
C LEU A 92 0.90 16.30 1.73
N TRP A 93 2.04 16.40 1.04
CA TRP A 93 2.16 15.98 -0.36
C TRP A 93 2.01 14.46 -0.50
N GLY A 94 2.59 13.68 0.41
CA GLY A 94 2.45 12.22 0.40
C GLY A 94 1.01 11.75 0.63
N ILE A 95 0.28 12.42 1.54
CA ILE A 95 -1.16 12.19 1.75
C ILE A 95 -1.94 12.51 0.47
N LEU A 96 -1.73 13.70 -0.11
CA LEU A 96 -2.47 14.15 -1.29
C LEU A 96 -2.21 13.24 -2.50
N GLU A 97 -0.96 12.84 -2.74
CA GLU A 97 -0.60 11.87 -3.79
C GLU A 97 -1.32 10.54 -3.59
N THR A 98 -1.33 10.01 -2.37
CA THR A 98 -1.93 8.70 -2.07
C THR A 98 -3.46 8.75 -2.16
N LEU A 99 -4.07 9.82 -1.65
CA LEU A 99 -5.52 10.02 -1.70
C LEU A 99 -6.02 10.23 -3.13
N THR A 100 -5.31 11.01 -3.94
CA THR A 100 -5.68 11.25 -5.35
C THR A 100 -5.53 9.99 -6.20
N LEU A 101 -4.44 9.24 -6.03
CA LEU A 101 -4.25 7.97 -6.75
C LEU A 101 -5.33 6.94 -6.37
N GLY A 102 -5.62 6.80 -5.07
CA GLY A 102 -6.68 5.92 -4.57
C GLY A 102 -8.07 6.35 -5.01
N GLY A 103 -8.36 7.65 -5.00
CA GLY A 103 -9.62 8.22 -5.49
C GLY A 103 -9.84 7.97 -6.98
N LEU A 104 -8.80 8.16 -7.81
CA LEU A 104 -8.88 7.83 -9.23
C LEU A 104 -9.11 6.34 -9.47
N ALA A 105 -8.44 5.47 -8.72
CA ALA A 105 -8.65 4.03 -8.81
C ALA A 105 -10.08 3.63 -8.41
N ALA A 106 -10.62 4.22 -7.33
CA ALA A 106 -11.98 3.98 -6.88
C ALA A 106 -13.03 4.44 -7.92
N LEU A 107 -12.83 5.63 -8.52
CA LEU A 107 -13.68 6.12 -9.59
C LEU A 107 -13.67 5.16 -10.79
N LEU A 108 -12.48 4.73 -11.23
CA LEU A 108 -12.36 3.76 -12.33
C LEU A 108 -13.06 2.44 -12.00
N ALA A 109 -12.86 1.91 -10.79
CA ALA A 109 -13.51 0.67 -10.36
C ALA A 109 -15.04 0.81 -10.34
N TYR A 110 -15.57 1.94 -9.87
CA TYR A 110 -17.01 2.22 -9.87
C TYR A 110 -17.59 2.28 -11.29
N PHE A 111 -16.96 3.04 -12.18
CA PHE A 111 -17.40 3.15 -13.58
C PHE A 111 -17.33 1.83 -14.33
N VAL A 112 -16.25 1.07 -14.14
CA VAL A 112 -16.12 -0.27 -14.75
C VAL A 112 -17.18 -1.22 -14.19
N GLY A 113 -17.47 -1.14 -12.89
CA GLY A 113 -18.57 -1.89 -12.27
C GLY A 113 -19.93 -1.58 -12.89
N ASP A 114 -20.29 -0.31 -12.99
CA ASP A 114 -21.56 0.15 -13.60
C ASP A 114 -21.66 -0.23 -15.08
N LEU A 115 -20.56 -0.17 -15.84
CA LEU A 115 -20.53 -0.61 -17.23
C LEU A 115 -20.75 -2.12 -17.37
N LEU A 116 -20.10 -2.92 -16.51
CA LEU A 116 -20.26 -4.36 -16.50
C LEU A 116 -21.68 -4.76 -16.09
N GLU A 117 -22.27 -4.08 -15.10
CA GLU A 117 -23.66 -4.31 -14.68
C GLU A 117 -24.61 -4.18 -15.88
N LYS A 118 -24.51 -3.08 -16.65
CA LYS A 118 -25.34 -2.82 -17.84
C LYS A 118 -25.11 -3.77 -19.03
N LEU A 119 -23.97 -4.46 -19.06
CA LEU A 119 -23.63 -5.39 -20.16
C LEU A 119 -24.12 -6.81 -19.87
N PHE A 120 -24.14 -7.22 -18.61
CA PHE A 120 -24.47 -8.59 -18.20
C PHE A 120 -25.87 -8.75 -17.61
N ILE A 121 -26.49 -7.67 -17.14
CA ILE A 121 -27.88 -7.60 -16.68
C ILE A 121 -28.69 -6.78 -17.69
#